data_AF-A0A831Z2Q2-F1
#
_entry.id   AF-A0A831Z2Q2-F1
#
_cell.length_a   1.000
_cell.length_b   1.000
_cell.length_c   1.000
_cell.angle_alpha   90.00
_cell.angle_beta   90.00
_cell.angle_gamma   90.00
#
_symmetry.space_group_name_H-M   'P 1'
#
loop_
_entity.id
_entity.type
_entity.pdbx_description
1 polymer ?
#
loop_
_entity_poly.entity_id
_entity_poly.type
_entity_poly.pdbx_seq_one_letter_code
_entity_poly.pdbx_strand_id
1 'polypeptide(L)'
;MEKPNQPIRQSANQPYLRFIPLGGMGEVTRNMYVYETENDLVIVDCGIGFPPEEEGAPENMLLIPDFSYILANRKKLRALVITHGHEDHIGAVPYLLKKIRVPFYAARLPAGMIREKLKEKGPRNEEIRNINDGTPINL
;
A
#
# COMPACT_ATOMS: atom_id res chain seq x y z
N MET A 1 32.77 -7.32 -10.58
CA MET A 1 31.56 -7.26 -11.44
C MET A 1 30.61 -8.33 -10.95
N GLU A 2 29.59 -7.95 -10.18
CA GLU A 2 28.54 -8.86 -9.73
C GLU A 2 27.71 -9.32 -10.94
N LYS A 3 27.45 -10.61 -11.03
CA LYS A 3 26.64 -11.18 -12.12
C LYS A 3 25.19 -10.72 -11.94
N PRO A 4 24.48 -10.33 -13.02
CA PRO A 4 23.05 -10.06 -12.92
C PRO A 4 22.32 -11.29 -12.40
N ASN A 5 21.49 -11.09 -11.37
CA ASN A 5 20.70 -12.12 -10.73
C ASN A 5 19.81 -12.78 -11.79
N GLN A 6 20.08 -14.05 -12.12
CA GLN A 6 19.25 -14.78 -13.08
C GLN A 6 17.83 -14.91 -12.52
N PRO A 7 16.77 -14.76 -13.35
CA PRO A 7 15.42 -15.03 -12.90
C PRO A 7 15.35 -16.50 -12.49
N ILE A 8 15.03 -16.75 -11.22
CA ILE A 8 14.76 -18.08 -10.70
C ILE A 8 13.66 -18.67 -11.58
N ARG A 9 13.99 -19.70 -12.38
CA ARG A 9 12.98 -20.42 -13.18
C ARG A 9 12.02 -21.11 -12.22
N GLN A 10 10.90 -20.47 -11.93
CA GLN A 10 9.78 -21.11 -11.25
C GLN A 10 9.23 -22.18 -12.20
N SER A 11 9.23 -23.45 -11.77
CA SER A 11 8.43 -24.49 -12.43
C SER A 11 6.97 -24.06 -12.39
N ALA A 12 6.25 -24.17 -13.51
CA ALA A 12 4.90 -23.63 -13.73
C ALA A 12 3.79 -24.15 -12.79
N ASN A 13 4.12 -24.90 -11.74
CA ASN A 13 3.16 -25.60 -10.87
C ASN A 13 3.53 -25.58 -9.38
N GLN A 14 4.48 -24.74 -8.93
CA GLN A 14 4.81 -24.63 -7.51
C GLN A 14 4.16 -23.36 -6.93
N PRO A 15 3.47 -23.46 -5.78
CA PRO A 15 2.95 -22.29 -5.08
C PRO A 15 4.07 -21.28 -4.84
N TYR A 16 3.76 -20.00 -5.05
CA TYR A 16 4.71 -18.91 -4.83
C TYR A 16 4.09 -17.78 -4.03
N LEU A 17 4.96 -17.01 -3.39
CA LEU A 17 4.66 -15.70 -2.84
C LEU A 17 5.65 -14.70 -3.44
N ARG A 18 5.13 -13.67 -4.12
CA ARG A 18 5.92 -12.53 -4.58
C ARG A 18 5.76 -11.39 -3.60
N PHE A 19 6.90 -10.87 -3.14
CA PHE A 19 6.98 -9.60 -2.45
C PHE A 19 7.40 -8.53 -3.45
N ILE A 20 6.60 -7.48 -3.59
CA ILE A 20 6.84 -6.41 -4.57
C ILE A 20 6.77 -5.07 -3.83
N PRO A 21 7.92 -4.43 -3.56
CA PRO A 21 7.94 -3.10 -2.98
C PRO A 21 7.59 -2.06 -4.04
N LEU A 22 6.50 -1.31 -3.82
CA LEU A 22 6.08 -0.19 -4.67
C LEU A 22 6.51 1.17 -4.10
N GLY A 23 7.06 1.18 -2.88
CA GLY A 23 7.70 2.31 -2.22
C GLY A 23 8.27 1.91 -0.85
N GLY A 24 9.10 2.77 -0.24
CA GLY A 24 9.78 2.50 1.04
C GLY A 24 11.07 1.67 0.93
N MET A 25 11.47 1.20 -0.26
CA MET A 25 12.75 0.50 -0.44
C MET A 25 13.88 1.48 -0.76
N GLY A 26 14.88 1.55 0.11
CA GLY A 26 16.00 2.49 -0.02
C GLY A 26 15.65 3.94 0.39
N GLU A 27 14.41 4.16 0.82
CA GLU A 27 13.89 5.44 1.32
C GLU A 27 13.08 5.18 2.59
N VAL A 28 12.98 6.17 3.47
CA VAL A 28 12.18 6.05 4.70
C VAL A 28 10.70 6.41 4.45
N THR A 29 10.33 6.80 3.23
CA THR A 29 9.00 7.36 2.93
C THR A 29 8.26 6.57 1.84
N ARG A 30 6.96 6.87 1.64
CA ARG A 30 6.10 6.23 0.61
C ARG A 30 5.93 4.73 0.78
N ASN A 31 5.86 4.21 2.00
CA ASN A 31 5.73 2.78 2.23
C ASN A 31 4.49 2.22 1.51
N MET A 32 4.72 1.22 0.65
CA MET A 32 3.67 0.45 -0.01
C MET A 32 4.26 -0.87 -0.49
N TYR A 33 3.78 -1.96 0.09
CA TYR A 33 4.28 -3.29 -0.19
C TYR A 33 3.17 -4.19 -0.69
N VAL A 34 3.49 -5.07 -1.63
CA VAL A 34 2.54 -6.02 -2.19
C VAL A 34 3.00 -7.44 -1.92
N TYR A 35 2.09 -8.24 -1.40
CA TYR A 35 2.22 -9.68 -1.29
C TYR A 35 1.25 -10.32 -2.28
N GLU A 36 1.78 -11.10 -3.22
CA GLU A 36 0.99 -11.68 -4.30
C GLU A 36 1.25 -13.18 -4.46
N THR A 37 0.15 -13.93 -4.59
CA THR A 37 0.14 -15.34 -4.99
C THR A 37 -0.35 -15.45 -6.43
N GLU A 38 -0.60 -16.66 -6.92
CA GLU A 38 -1.19 -16.87 -8.24
C GLU A 38 -2.52 -16.11 -8.41
N ASN A 39 -3.39 -16.15 -7.40
CA ASN A 39 -4.77 -15.69 -7.50
C ASN A 39 -5.06 -14.42 -6.68
N ASP A 40 -4.23 -14.12 -5.68
CA ASP A 40 -4.55 -13.12 -4.66
C ASP A 40 -3.42 -12.11 -4.48
N LEU A 41 -3.81 -10.89 -4.12
CA LEU A 41 -2.91 -9.77 -3.90
C LEU A 41 -3.37 -9.00 -2.65
N VAL A 42 -2.44 -8.69 -1.76
CA VAL A 42 -2.66 -7.86 -0.58
C VAL A 42 -1.67 -6.71 -0.58
N ILE A 43 -2.16 -5.52 -0.26
CA ILE A 43 -1.33 -4.32 -0.07
C ILE A 43 -1.10 -4.13 1.42
N VAL A 44 0.14 -3.85 1.81
CA VAL A 44 0.53 -3.41 3.16
C VAL A 44 1.03 -1.97 3.06
N ASP A 45 0.34 -1.07 3.77
CA ASP A 45 0.56 0.37 3.82
C ASP A 45 0.39 1.11 2.47
N CYS A 46 0.19 2.42 2.55
CA CYS A 46 0.09 3.32 1.42
C CYS A 46 0.42 4.76 1.88
N GLY A 47 1.72 5.04 1.96
CA GLY A 47 2.27 6.28 2.48
C GLY A 47 2.52 7.39 1.47
N ILE A 48 2.71 8.61 1.97
CA ILE A 48 3.31 9.71 1.21
C ILE A 48 4.82 9.80 1.46
N GLY A 49 5.49 10.56 0.61
CA GLY A 49 6.84 11.06 0.85
C GLY A 49 6.92 12.51 0.46
N PHE A 50 8.08 13.08 0.75
CA PHE A 50 8.38 14.48 0.51
C PHE A 50 9.53 14.56 -0.50
N PRO A 51 9.47 15.51 -1.45
CA PRO A 51 10.64 15.78 -2.28
C PRO A 51 11.81 16.23 -1.38
N PRO A 52 13.06 15.97 -1.79
CA PRO A 52 14.21 16.55 -1.12
C PRO A 52 14.11 18.09 -1.13
N GLU A 53 14.68 18.74 -0.11
CA GLU A 53 14.63 20.22 0.04
C GLU A 53 15.35 20.97 -1.08
N GLU A 54 16.15 20.26 -1.89
CA GLU A 54 16.91 20.82 -3.00
C GLU A 54 16.10 20.79 -4.31
N GLU A 55 16.12 21.92 -5.04
CA GLU A 55 15.50 22.19 -6.35
C GLU A 55 14.05 22.69 -6.38
N GLY A 56 13.70 23.70 -5.59
CA GLY A 56 12.55 24.58 -5.90
C GLY A 56 11.20 23.87 -6.02
N ALA A 57 11.08 22.67 -5.45
CA ALA A 57 9.84 21.94 -5.36
C ALA A 57 8.86 22.78 -4.52
N PRO A 58 7.59 22.91 -4.94
CA PRO A 58 6.59 23.57 -4.12
C PRO A 58 6.55 22.95 -2.72
N GLU A 59 6.58 23.78 -1.67
CA GLU A 59 6.60 23.35 -0.25
C GLU A 59 5.47 22.38 0.12
N ASN A 60 4.41 22.34 -0.67
CA ASN A 60 3.22 21.53 -0.52
C ASN A 60 3.15 20.33 -1.49
N MET A 61 4.24 20.00 -2.17
CA MET A 61 4.29 18.85 -3.08
C MET A 61 4.45 17.54 -2.29
N LEU A 62 3.57 16.59 -2.57
CA LEU A 62 3.61 15.24 -2.01
C LEU A 62 3.98 14.23 -3.09
N LEU A 63 4.83 13.28 -2.74
CA LEU A 63 5.12 12.12 -3.56
C LEU A 63 4.25 10.95 -3.09
N ILE A 64 3.59 10.25 -4.01
CA ILE A 64 2.78 9.05 -3.72
C ILE A 64 3.27 7.84 -4.51
N PRO A 65 2.98 6.61 -4.08
CA PRO A 65 3.33 5.40 -4.83
C PRO A 65 2.63 5.34 -6.19
N ASP A 66 3.27 4.68 -7.16
CA ASP A 66 2.63 4.35 -8.43
C ASP A 66 1.67 3.17 -8.27
N PHE A 67 0.38 3.41 -8.50
CA PHE A 67 -0.67 2.40 -8.38
C PHE A 67 -0.88 1.57 -9.66
N SER A 68 -0.12 1.81 -10.73
CA SER A 68 -0.31 1.13 -12.03
C SER A 68 -0.35 -0.39 -11.92
N TYR A 69 0.55 -0.97 -11.11
CA TYR A 69 0.58 -2.42 -10.86
C TYR A 69 -0.72 -2.93 -10.19
N ILE A 70 -1.20 -2.19 -9.19
CA ILE A 70 -2.42 -2.52 -8.45
C ILE A 70 -3.65 -2.46 -9.36
N LEU A 71 -3.74 -1.41 -10.19
CA LEU A 71 -4.89 -1.21 -11.08
C LEU A 71 -4.94 -2.27 -12.17
N ALA A 72 -3.78 -2.66 -12.72
CA ALA A 72 -3.68 -3.75 -13.68
C ALA A 72 -4.11 -5.10 -13.08
N ASN A 73 -3.81 -5.33 -11.79
CA ASN A 73 -4.09 -6.58 -11.09
C ASN A 73 -5.30 -6.52 -10.13
N ARG A 74 -6.18 -5.52 -10.27
CA ARG A 74 -7.29 -5.24 -9.35
C ARG A 74 -8.23 -6.42 -9.07
N LYS A 75 -8.30 -7.40 -9.99
CA LYS A 75 -9.14 -8.60 -9.84
C LYS A 75 -8.60 -9.56 -8.76
N LYS A 76 -7.29 -9.53 -8.51
CA LYS A 76 -6.62 -10.32 -7.47
C LYS A 76 -6.62 -9.61 -6.11
N LEU A 77 -6.88 -8.30 -6.08
CA LEU A 77 -6.75 -7.50 -4.86
C LEU A 77 -7.81 -7.89 -3.83
N ARG A 78 -7.37 -8.38 -2.67
CA ARG A 78 -8.23 -8.83 -1.57
C ARG A 78 -8.38 -7.81 -0.46
N ALA A 79 -7.29 -7.11 -0.12
CA ALA A 79 -7.31 -6.18 1.00
C ALA A 79 -6.19 -5.14 0.93
N LEU A 80 -6.43 -4.05 1.67
CA LEU A 80 -5.41 -3.12 2.13
C LEU A 80 -5.26 -3.30 3.65
N VAL A 81 -4.05 -3.56 4.12
CA VAL A 81 -3.71 -3.69 5.54
C VAL A 81 -2.81 -2.53 5.93
N ILE A 82 -3.12 -1.86 7.04
CA ILE A 82 -2.32 -0.76 7.58
C ILE A 82 -1.66 -1.18 8.87
N THR A 83 -0.35 -0.98 8.94
CA THR A 83 0.47 -1.30 10.10
C THR A 83 0.27 -0.27 11.22
N HIS A 84 0.41 1.02 10.92
CA HIS A 84 0.28 2.11 11.89
C HIS A 84 -0.07 3.46 11.22
N GLY A 85 -0.13 4.53 12.02
CA GLY A 85 -0.74 5.81 11.62
C GLY A 85 0.19 6.89 11.07
N HIS A 86 1.48 6.63 10.84
CA HIS A 86 2.37 7.67 10.29
C HIS A 86 2.04 7.99 8.82
N GLU A 87 2.29 9.23 8.41
CA GLU A 87 1.95 9.73 7.07
C GLU A 87 2.64 8.95 5.93
N ASP A 88 3.86 8.50 6.17
CA ASP A 88 4.62 7.64 5.27
C ASP A 88 4.09 6.20 5.23
N HIS A 89 3.00 5.88 5.93
CA HIS A 89 2.25 4.62 5.85
C HIS A 89 0.77 4.82 5.47
N ILE A 90 0.17 5.99 5.75
CA ILE A 90 -1.28 6.22 5.50
C ILE A 90 -1.61 7.39 4.58
N GLY A 91 -0.66 8.28 4.31
CA GLY A 91 -0.94 9.56 3.67
C GLY A 91 -1.43 9.44 2.23
N ALA A 92 -1.08 8.35 1.53
CA ALA A 92 -1.51 8.11 0.16
C ALA A 92 -2.82 7.30 0.06
N VAL A 93 -3.31 6.75 1.17
CA VAL A 93 -4.55 5.95 1.25
C VAL A 93 -5.74 6.66 0.58
N PRO A 94 -6.04 7.95 0.83
CA PRO A 94 -7.16 8.64 0.16
C PRO A 94 -7.07 8.66 -1.37
N TYR A 95 -5.84 8.69 -1.92
CA TYR A 95 -5.59 8.71 -3.36
C TYR A 95 -5.80 7.32 -3.97
N LEU A 96 -5.31 6.27 -3.30
CA LEU A 96 -5.49 4.89 -3.74
C LEU A 96 -6.97 4.52 -3.78
N LEU A 97 -7.70 4.81 -2.71
CA LEU A 97 -9.11 4.46 -2.57
C LEU A 97 -10.06 5.22 -3.52
N LYS A 98 -9.59 6.30 -4.18
CA LYS A 98 -10.30 6.90 -5.34
C LYS A 98 -10.35 5.98 -6.54
N LYS A 99 -9.46 4.99 -6.62
CA LYS A 99 -9.28 4.13 -7.79
C LYS A 99 -9.66 2.68 -7.52
N ILE A 100 -9.67 2.25 -6.26
CA ILE A 100 -10.00 0.86 -5.86
C ILE A 100 -11.07 0.81 -4.77
N ARG A 101 -11.72 -0.34 -4.63
CA ARG A 101 -12.61 -0.65 -3.50
C ARG A 101 -12.30 -2.04 -2.99
N VAL A 102 -11.77 -2.13 -1.77
CA VAL A 102 -11.45 -3.38 -1.08
C VAL A 102 -11.62 -3.23 0.43
N PRO A 103 -11.82 -4.33 1.17
CA PRO A 103 -11.75 -4.32 2.62
C PRO A 103 -10.42 -3.73 3.10
N PHE A 104 -10.55 -2.87 4.10
CA PHE A 104 -9.43 -2.17 4.70
C PHE A 104 -9.28 -2.60 6.15
N TYR A 105 -8.09 -3.05 6.55
CA TYR A 105 -7.83 -3.54 7.89
C TYR A 105 -6.82 -2.65 8.61
N ALA A 106 -7.18 -2.16 9.79
CA ALA A 106 -6.28 -1.33 10.61
C ALA A 106 -6.69 -1.30 12.09
N ALA A 107 -5.73 -0.98 12.95
CA ALA A 107 -6.05 -0.63 14.34
C ALA A 107 -6.95 0.63 14.44
N ARG A 108 -7.58 0.83 15.59
CA ARG A 108 -8.56 1.92 15.79
C ARG A 108 -7.99 3.31 15.51
N LEU A 109 -6.76 3.58 15.94
CA LEU A 109 -6.10 4.87 15.74
C LEU A 109 -5.83 5.18 14.26
N PRO A 110 -5.06 4.36 13.51
CA PRO A 110 -4.82 4.62 12.08
C PRO A 110 -6.13 4.64 11.26
N ALA A 111 -7.10 3.79 11.58
CA ALA A 111 -8.43 3.86 10.98
C ALA A 111 -9.11 5.22 11.19
N GLY A 112 -9.03 5.77 12.41
CA GLY A 112 -9.56 7.11 12.71
C GLY A 112 -8.86 8.21 11.93
N MET A 113 -7.54 8.18 11.85
CA MET A 113 -6.73 9.14 11.09
C MET A 113 -7.07 9.12 9.59
N ILE A 114 -7.22 7.91 9.02
CA ILE A 114 -7.61 7.74 7.62
C ILE A 114 -9.05 8.21 7.37
N ARG A 115 -9.99 7.91 8.28
CA ARG A 115 -11.37 8.43 8.19
C ARG A 115 -11.39 9.95 8.14
N GLU A 116 -10.57 10.61 8.95
CA GLU A 116 -10.47 12.08 8.93
C GLU A 116 -9.97 12.60 7.58
N LYS A 117 -8.89 12.01 7.05
CA LYS A 117 -8.35 12.35 5.72
C LYS A 117 -9.36 12.11 4.59
N LEU A 118 -10.20 11.08 4.70
CA LEU A 118 -11.23 10.79 3.71
C LEU A 118 -12.36 11.83 3.72
N LYS A 119 -12.73 12.39 4.88
CA LYS A 119 -13.77 13.45 4.96
C LYS A 119 -13.42 14.66 4.10
N GLU A 120 -12.16 15.07 4.10
CA GLU A 120 -11.66 16.20 3.29
C GLU A 120 -11.80 15.96 1.77
N LYS A 121 -11.92 14.68 1.35
CA LYS A 121 -11.97 14.28 -0.05
C LYS A 121 -13.37 13.81 -0.50
N GLY A 122 -14.38 13.87 0.37
CA GLY A 122 -15.77 13.54 0.09
C GLY A 122 -16.24 12.19 0.67
N PRO A 123 -17.57 12.00 0.84
CA PRO A 123 -18.10 10.82 1.51
C PRO A 123 -17.84 9.54 0.69
N ARG A 124 -17.19 8.56 1.31
CA ARG A 124 -17.17 7.18 0.84
C ARG A 124 -17.56 6.22 1.94
N ASN A 125 -18.38 5.24 1.57
CA ASN A 125 -18.71 4.13 2.44
C ASN A 125 -17.61 3.09 2.30
N GLU A 126 -16.51 3.29 3.01
CA GLU A 126 -15.39 2.35 3.01
C GLU A 126 -15.52 1.36 4.16
N GLU A 127 -15.36 0.09 3.83
CA GLU A 127 -15.43 -0.99 4.81
C GLU A 127 -14.11 -1.08 5.59
N ILE A 128 -13.96 -0.17 6.56
CA ILE A 128 -12.84 -0.17 7.50
C ILE A 128 -13.12 -1.18 8.61
N ARG A 129 -12.43 -2.32 8.54
CA ARG A 129 -12.46 -3.41 9.52
C ARG A 129 -11.38 -3.18 10.57
N ASN A 130 -11.80 -2.84 11.79
CA ASN A 130 -10.86 -2.64 12.88
C ASN A 130 -10.33 -3.99 13.40
N ILE A 131 -9.01 -4.08 13.55
CA ILE A 131 -8.31 -5.25 14.08
C ILE A 131 -7.46 -4.87 15.30
N ASN A 132 -7.12 -5.85 16.13
CA ASN A 132 -6.21 -5.70 17.26
C ASN A 132 -4.99 -6.60 17.08
N ASP A 133 -3.94 -6.37 17.86
CA ASP A 133 -2.76 -7.23 17.89
C ASP A 133 -3.16 -8.70 18.11
N GLY A 134 -2.51 -9.59 17.36
CA GLY A 134 -2.81 -11.03 17.39
C GLY A 134 -4.11 -11.45 16.71
N THR A 135 -4.89 -10.52 16.12
CA THR A 135 -6.10 -10.88 15.35
C THR A 135 -5.70 -11.49 14.01
N PRO A 136 -5.99 -12.78 13.73
CA PRO A 136 -5.75 -13.36 12.42
C PRO A 136 -6.73 -12.79 11.39
N ILE A 137 -6.24 -12.54 10.17
CA ILE A 137 -7.05 -12.06 9.05
C ILE A 137 -6.98 -13.11 7.94
N ASN A 138 -8.13 -13.60 7.52
CA ASN A 138 -8.24 -14.52 6.37
C ASN A 138 -8.58 -13.69 5.13
N LEU A 139 -7.74 -13.77 4.11
CA LEU A 139 -7.78 -12.95 2.89
C LEU A 139 -7.90 -13.82 1.65
#